data_AF-A0A3M4SLB2-F1
#
_entry.id   AF-A0A3M4SLB2-F1
#
_cell.length_a   1.000
_cell.length_b   1.000
_cell.length_c   1.000
_cell.angle_alpha   90.00
_cell.angle_beta   90.00
_cell.angle_gamma   90.00
#
_symmetry.space_group_name_H-M   'P 1'
#
loop_
_entity.id
_entity.type
_entity.pdbx_description
1 polymer ?
#
loop_
_entity_poly.entity_id
_entity_poly.type
_entity_poly.pdbx_seq_one_letter_code
_entity_poly.pdbx_strand_id
1 'polypeptide(L)'
;MRVISQNLTAWSAGLIVVVIFLSAWLSHPQHRISAFVASAAPVDAESVAPKASYISRFASSDLNDFVHSSAVTALPGGDLMSVWFAGSREGAGDVEIRTSRFDASNGERGGEQVLATRASTQSGTGKYIRKLGNPVIALAPDNRLWLFYVSVSVGGWAGSTVNAMVSSDMGASWSPPWQLVTSPFLNISTLVRGAPVFHTDGSIGLPVYHEFLGKFAEYLYLSADGEVIDKFRISRGKKLPAAHRRTVGRPTRRSLAALCRRDVSPGTGQPYRRRRSDLERAATADTQQPQLVAGRRRRTG
;
A
#
# COMPACT_ATOMS: atom_id res chain seq x y z
N MET A 1 58.74 4.07 11.32
CA MET A 1 57.76 3.56 12.33
C MET A 1 56.41 4.27 12.32
N ARG A 2 56.29 5.59 12.02
CA ARG A 2 55.00 6.32 12.04
C ARG A 2 53.94 5.85 11.01
N VAL A 3 54.35 5.46 9.79
CA VAL A 3 53.41 5.05 8.71
C VAL A 3 52.66 3.76 9.04
N ILE A 4 53.31 2.82 9.73
CA ILE A 4 52.70 1.54 10.13
C ILE A 4 51.63 1.75 11.21
N SER A 5 51.85 2.70 12.15
CA SER A 5 50.91 3.02 13.22
C SER A 5 49.62 3.71 12.73
N GLN A 6 49.70 4.53 11.69
CA GLN A 6 48.52 5.19 11.09
C GLN A 6 47.65 4.22 10.29
N ASN A 7 48.26 3.23 9.65
CA ASN A 7 47.51 2.15 9.03
C ASN A 7 46.79 1.32 10.09
N LEU A 8 47.48 0.98 11.20
CA LEU A 8 46.88 0.16 12.26
C LEU A 8 45.65 0.83 12.90
N THR A 9 45.68 2.14 13.16
CA THR A 9 44.51 2.87 13.68
C THR A 9 43.37 2.95 12.67
N ALA A 10 43.66 3.13 11.37
CA ALA A 10 42.64 3.11 10.31
C ALA A 10 41.99 1.73 10.14
N TRP A 11 42.78 0.65 10.14
CA TRP A 11 42.27 -0.74 10.09
C TRP A 11 41.43 -1.08 11.33
N SER A 12 41.86 -0.63 12.51
CA SER A 12 41.11 -0.81 13.77
C SER A 12 39.77 -0.08 13.75
N ALA A 13 39.76 1.19 13.31
CA ALA A 13 38.53 1.97 13.16
C ALA A 13 37.57 1.34 12.15
N GLY A 14 38.09 0.86 11.01
CA GLY A 14 37.30 0.13 10.01
C GLY A 14 36.69 -1.15 10.57
N LEU A 15 37.46 -1.93 11.33
CA LEU A 15 36.97 -3.15 11.98
C LEU A 15 35.87 -2.85 13.00
N ILE A 16 36.03 -1.78 13.81
CA ILE A 16 35.01 -1.36 14.78
C ILE A 16 33.70 -1.00 14.07
N VAL A 17 33.76 -0.23 12.97
CA VAL A 17 32.57 0.11 12.18
C VAL A 17 31.92 -1.16 11.63
N VAL A 18 32.69 -2.08 11.06
CA VAL A 18 32.17 -3.37 10.55
C VAL A 18 31.51 -4.16 11.67
N VAL A 19 32.14 -4.27 12.85
CA VAL A 19 31.60 -5.00 14.00
C VAL A 19 30.33 -4.34 14.53
N ILE A 20 30.24 -3.01 14.58
CA ILE A 20 29.01 -2.29 14.95
C ILE A 20 27.90 -2.60 13.94
N PHE A 21 28.19 -2.53 12.64
CA PHE A 21 27.21 -2.86 11.59
C PHE A 21 26.78 -4.31 11.64
N LEU A 22 27.71 -5.26 11.85
CA LEU A 22 27.40 -6.68 11.94
C LEU A 22 26.58 -7.00 13.19
N SER A 23 26.96 -6.41 14.33
CA SER A 23 26.25 -6.57 15.59
C SER A 23 24.86 -5.99 15.50
N ALA A 24 24.71 -4.80 14.92
CA ALA A 24 23.41 -4.24 14.60
C ALA A 24 22.63 -5.20 13.69
N TRP A 25 23.18 -5.60 12.55
CA TRP A 25 22.52 -6.51 11.61
C TRP A 25 22.03 -7.82 12.26
N LEU A 26 22.86 -8.46 13.08
CA LEU A 26 22.53 -9.69 13.78
C LEU A 26 21.53 -9.49 14.92
N SER A 27 21.53 -8.30 15.53
CA SER A 27 20.64 -7.95 16.65
C SER A 27 19.28 -7.42 16.21
N HIS A 28 19.04 -7.22 14.90
CA HIS A 28 17.72 -6.84 14.38
C HIS A 28 16.94 -8.11 13.98
N PRO A 29 16.10 -8.67 14.87
CA PRO A 29 15.24 -9.78 14.51
C PRO A 29 14.32 -9.38 13.35
N GLN A 30 14.12 -10.27 12.38
CA GLN A 30 13.17 -10.01 11.31
C GLN A 30 11.78 -9.83 11.90
N HIS A 31 11.15 -8.69 11.61
CA HIS A 31 9.82 -8.39 12.12
C HIS A 31 8.82 -9.40 11.58
N ARG A 32 8.15 -10.13 12.49
CA ARG A 32 7.10 -11.07 12.12
C ARG A 32 5.82 -10.28 11.88
N ILE A 33 5.39 -10.23 10.62
CA ILE A 33 4.10 -9.65 10.25
C ILE A 33 2.98 -10.40 10.98
N SER A 34 2.12 -9.64 11.64
CA SER A 34 0.94 -10.16 12.33
C SER A 34 -0.10 -10.74 11.36
N ALA A 35 -1.11 -11.43 11.89
CA ALA A 35 -2.18 -11.98 11.07
C ALA A 35 -3.09 -10.86 10.57
N PHE A 36 -3.65 -11.01 9.37
CA PHE A 36 -4.63 -10.06 8.85
C PHE A 36 -5.91 -10.12 9.67
N VAL A 37 -6.54 -8.97 9.90
CA VAL A 37 -7.91 -8.95 10.39
C VAL A 37 -8.79 -9.61 9.34
N ALA A 38 -9.43 -10.70 9.72
CA ALA A 38 -10.45 -11.31 8.88
C ALA A 38 -11.61 -10.31 8.79
N SER A 39 -11.96 -9.89 7.57
CA SER A 39 -13.26 -9.28 7.35
C SER A 39 -14.28 -10.30 7.84
N ALA A 40 -15.10 -9.94 8.83
CA ALA A 40 -16.21 -10.78 9.25
C ALA A 40 -16.94 -11.25 7.99
N ALA A 41 -17.15 -12.56 7.87
CA ALA A 41 -18.02 -13.06 6.82
C ALA A 41 -19.36 -12.30 6.97
N PRO A 42 -19.99 -11.88 5.87
CA PRO A 42 -21.30 -11.26 5.97
C PRO A 42 -22.19 -12.19 6.79
N VAL A 43 -22.71 -11.63 7.87
CA VAL A 43 -23.68 -12.28 8.76
C VAL A 43 -24.80 -12.77 7.85
N ASP A 44 -25.03 -14.07 7.85
CA ASP A 44 -26.14 -14.77 7.20
C ASP A 44 -26.41 -14.36 5.73
N ALA A 45 -25.70 -15.02 4.82
CA ALA A 45 -26.09 -15.09 3.41
C ALA A 45 -27.33 -15.98 3.19
N GLU A 46 -28.32 -15.91 4.08
CA GLU A 46 -29.65 -16.45 3.87
C GLU A 46 -30.59 -15.32 3.41
N SER A 47 -30.88 -15.37 2.10
CA SER A 47 -32.04 -14.79 1.43
C SER A 47 -32.43 -13.33 1.73
N VAL A 48 -31.75 -12.38 1.08
CA VAL A 48 -32.49 -11.32 0.37
C VAL A 48 -31.71 -11.02 -0.91
N ALA A 49 -32.27 -11.29 -2.08
CA ALA A 49 -31.88 -10.55 -3.27
C ALA A 49 -32.78 -9.32 -3.34
N PRO A 50 -32.42 -8.18 -2.72
CA PRO A 50 -33.09 -6.96 -3.09
C PRO A 50 -32.68 -6.70 -4.54
N LYS A 51 -33.64 -6.34 -5.39
CA LYS A 51 -33.36 -5.77 -6.71
C LYS A 51 -32.34 -4.65 -6.50
N ALA A 52 -31.07 -4.89 -6.84
CA ALA A 52 -30.01 -3.93 -6.59
C ALA A 52 -30.38 -2.61 -7.27
N SER A 53 -30.66 -1.59 -6.46
CA SER A 53 -30.96 -0.26 -6.96
C SER A 53 -29.65 0.44 -7.26
N TYR A 54 -29.39 0.71 -8.53
CA TYR A 54 -28.23 1.47 -8.96
C TYR A 54 -28.62 2.94 -9.09
N ILE A 55 -28.00 3.78 -8.28
CA ILE A 55 -28.16 5.24 -8.34
C ILE A 55 -26.80 5.83 -8.69
N SER A 56 -26.76 6.70 -9.69
CA SER A 56 -25.55 7.42 -10.08
C SER A 56 -25.72 8.90 -9.74
N ARG A 57 -24.74 9.47 -9.04
CA ARG A 57 -24.67 10.90 -8.71
C ARG A 57 -23.21 11.35 -8.76
N PHE A 58 -22.99 12.61 -9.10
CA PHE A 58 -21.65 13.21 -9.01
C PHE A 58 -21.22 13.36 -7.54
N ALA A 59 -19.92 13.18 -7.30
CA ALA A 59 -19.29 13.35 -5.98
C ALA A 59 -18.71 14.75 -5.81
N SER A 60 -18.06 15.24 -6.87
CA SER A 60 -17.50 16.58 -6.95
C SER A 60 -18.62 17.59 -7.14
N SER A 61 -18.55 18.68 -6.38
CA SER A 61 -19.45 19.82 -6.54
C SER A 61 -19.07 20.72 -7.73
N ASP A 62 -17.79 20.71 -8.13
CA ASP A 62 -17.30 21.42 -9.31
C ASP A 62 -17.03 20.45 -10.48
N LEU A 63 -17.55 20.80 -11.66
CA LEU A 63 -17.38 20.04 -12.91
C LEU A 63 -16.25 20.60 -13.78
N ASN A 64 -15.72 21.78 -13.46
CA ASN A 64 -14.60 22.40 -14.17
C ASN A 64 -13.25 21.92 -13.62
N ASP A 65 -13.23 21.44 -12.38
CA ASP A 65 -12.04 20.88 -11.76
C ASP A 65 -11.65 19.55 -12.39
N PHE A 66 -10.34 19.34 -12.54
CA PHE A 66 -9.79 18.02 -12.81
C PHE A 66 -9.89 17.15 -11.56
N VAL A 67 -10.69 16.09 -11.62
CA VAL A 67 -10.92 15.15 -10.51
C VAL A 67 -10.34 13.78 -10.84
N HIS A 68 -9.51 13.21 -9.94
CA HIS A 68 -8.93 11.89 -10.15
C HIS A 68 -8.61 11.18 -8.82
N SER A 69 -8.39 9.86 -8.93
CA SER A 69 -7.82 8.99 -7.88
C SER A 69 -8.74 8.87 -6.67
N SER A 70 -9.98 8.48 -6.95
CA SER A 70 -10.99 8.29 -5.92
C SER A 70 -10.76 7.00 -5.13
N ALA A 71 -11.05 7.07 -3.84
CA ALA A 71 -11.12 5.94 -2.92
C ALA A 71 -12.38 6.07 -2.06
N VAL A 72 -12.88 4.95 -1.55
CA VAL A 72 -14.07 4.90 -0.70
C VAL A 72 -13.88 3.89 0.42
N THR A 73 -14.41 4.21 1.60
CA THR A 73 -14.49 3.28 2.72
C THR A 73 -15.91 3.27 3.30
N ALA A 74 -16.30 2.13 3.85
CA ALA A 74 -17.58 1.99 4.55
C ALA A 74 -17.41 2.42 6.00
N LEU A 75 -18.41 3.12 6.53
CA LEU A 75 -18.50 3.54 7.91
C LEU A 75 -19.56 2.69 8.65
N PRO A 76 -19.56 2.68 9.99
CA PRO A 76 -20.64 2.08 10.75
C PRO A 76 -22.00 2.68 10.36
N GLY A 77 -23.04 1.85 10.31
CA GLY A 77 -24.38 2.29 9.89
C GLY A 77 -24.64 2.27 8.38
N GLY A 78 -23.65 1.89 7.56
CA GLY A 78 -23.82 1.75 6.11
C GLY A 78 -23.44 3.00 5.30
N ASP A 79 -23.11 4.09 5.98
CA ASP A 79 -22.56 5.30 5.38
C ASP A 79 -21.26 5.01 4.62
N LEU A 80 -20.95 5.85 3.64
CA LEU A 80 -19.72 5.75 2.87
C LEU A 80 -18.95 7.06 2.93
N MET A 81 -17.63 6.99 3.09
CA MET A 81 -16.75 8.14 2.94
C MET A 81 -15.91 7.99 1.69
N SER A 82 -16.03 8.94 0.77
CA SER A 82 -15.28 8.97 -0.49
C SER A 82 -14.26 10.10 -0.45
N VAL A 83 -13.04 9.84 -0.92
CA VAL A 83 -11.98 10.85 -1.08
C VAL A 83 -11.48 10.87 -2.51
N TRP A 84 -11.02 12.02 -2.98
CA TRP A 84 -10.37 12.21 -4.29
C TRP A 84 -9.46 13.43 -4.21
N PHE A 85 -8.67 13.66 -5.26
CA PHE A 85 -8.03 14.96 -5.43
C PHE A 85 -8.71 15.75 -6.55
N ALA A 86 -8.77 17.07 -6.39
CA ALA A 86 -9.40 18.01 -7.32
C ALA A 86 -8.57 19.29 -7.45
N GLY A 87 -8.60 19.94 -8.61
CA GLY A 87 -8.00 21.25 -8.87
C GLY A 87 -7.90 21.54 -10.37
N SER A 88 -7.25 22.64 -10.78
CA SER A 88 -7.20 23.08 -12.18
C SER A 88 -6.61 22.05 -13.17
N ARG A 89 -5.61 21.27 -12.74
CA ARG A 89 -5.05 20.13 -13.49
C ARG A 89 -4.25 19.22 -12.58
N GLU A 90 -3.91 18.02 -13.05
CA GLU A 90 -3.07 17.09 -12.31
C GLU A 90 -1.74 17.76 -11.88
N GLY A 91 -1.48 17.74 -10.58
CA GLY A 91 -0.26 18.25 -9.96
C GLY A 91 -0.09 19.78 -10.06
N ALA A 92 -1.19 20.52 -10.20
CA ALA A 92 -1.19 21.96 -10.00
C ALA A 92 -1.11 22.33 -8.50
N GLY A 93 -0.82 23.60 -8.22
CA GLY A 93 -0.57 24.09 -6.86
C GLY A 93 -1.84 24.26 -6.02
N ASP A 94 -2.98 24.35 -6.69
CA ASP A 94 -4.35 24.43 -6.18
C ASP A 94 -4.98 23.04 -6.00
N VAL A 95 -4.24 21.95 -6.19
CA VAL A 95 -4.77 20.61 -5.95
C VAL A 95 -5.02 20.39 -4.46
N GLU A 96 -6.23 19.95 -4.15
CA GLU A 96 -6.72 19.63 -2.81
C GLU A 96 -7.12 18.15 -2.73
N ILE A 97 -6.96 17.56 -1.54
CA ILE A 97 -7.61 16.30 -1.21
C ILE A 97 -8.97 16.62 -0.61
N ARG A 98 -10.02 16.18 -1.27
CA ARG A 98 -11.41 16.47 -0.91
C ARG A 98 -12.14 15.18 -0.54
N THR A 99 -13.18 15.33 0.28
CA THR A 99 -14.03 14.24 0.75
C THR A 99 -15.50 14.59 0.63
N SER A 100 -16.33 13.56 0.56
CA SER A 100 -17.77 13.67 0.74
C SER A 100 -18.31 12.39 1.35
N ARG A 101 -19.21 12.57 2.33
CA ARG A 101 -19.90 11.48 3.03
C ARG A 101 -21.25 11.21 2.38
N PHE A 102 -21.54 9.95 2.14
CA PHE A 102 -22.86 9.46 1.79
C PHE A 102 -23.54 8.93 3.06
N ASP A 103 -24.73 9.43 3.33
CA ASP A 103 -25.58 9.03 4.44
C ASP A 103 -26.57 7.96 3.94
N ALA A 104 -26.45 6.75 4.50
CA ALA A 104 -27.27 5.63 4.07
C ALA A 104 -28.73 5.73 4.54
N SER A 105 -29.01 6.54 5.57
CA SER A 105 -30.35 6.67 6.15
C SER A 105 -31.32 7.45 5.26
N ASN A 106 -30.81 8.47 4.56
CA ASN A 106 -31.58 9.31 3.63
C ASN A 106 -31.16 9.11 2.16
N GLY A 107 -30.07 8.40 1.90
CA GLY A 107 -29.55 8.18 0.54
C GLY A 107 -28.98 9.45 -0.10
N GLU A 108 -28.59 10.42 0.73
CA GLU A 108 -28.04 11.70 0.30
C GLU A 108 -26.54 11.78 0.50
N ARG A 109 -25.93 12.69 -0.25
CA ARG A 109 -24.50 12.97 -0.16
C ARG A 109 -24.32 14.32 0.49
N GLY A 110 -23.53 14.37 1.55
CA GLY A 110 -23.13 15.60 2.21
C GLY A 110 -22.22 16.46 1.32
N GLY A 111 -22.09 17.72 1.70
CA GLY A 111 -21.22 18.67 1.03
C GLY A 111 -19.77 18.21 0.95
N GLU A 112 -19.06 18.74 -0.06
CA GLU A 112 -17.64 18.49 -0.25
C GLU A 112 -16.83 19.24 0.82
N GLN A 113 -15.83 18.56 1.39
CA GLN A 113 -14.93 19.11 2.40
C GLN A 113 -13.49 18.93 1.97
N VAL A 114 -12.65 19.91 2.25
CA VAL A 114 -11.21 19.85 1.98
C VAL A 114 -10.51 19.23 3.18
N LEU A 115 -9.87 18.09 2.99
CA LEU A 115 -9.09 17.39 4.03
C LEU A 115 -7.64 17.84 4.06
N ALA A 116 -7.02 18.03 2.88
CA ALA A 116 -5.64 18.46 2.80
C ALA A 116 -5.41 19.39 1.62
N THR A 117 -4.68 20.47 1.88
CA THR A 117 -4.15 21.36 0.85
C THR A 117 -2.64 21.29 0.87
N ARG A 118 -2.03 21.85 -0.18
CA ARG A 118 -0.59 22.06 -0.21
C ARG A 118 -0.13 22.83 1.03
N ALA A 119 -0.83 23.91 1.39
CA ALA A 119 -0.49 24.75 2.53
C ALA A 119 -0.62 24.01 3.86
N SER A 120 -1.71 23.28 4.09
CA SER A 120 -1.90 22.51 5.34
C SER A 120 -0.86 21.38 5.46
N THR A 121 -0.52 20.73 4.35
CA THR A 121 0.53 19.70 4.32
C THR A 121 1.91 20.29 4.58
N GLN A 122 2.23 21.46 4.02
CA GLN A 122 3.47 22.17 4.31
C GLN A 122 3.60 22.52 5.79
N SER A 123 2.52 23.04 6.38
CA SER A 123 2.48 23.39 7.80
C SER A 123 2.67 22.18 8.69
N GLY A 124 1.92 21.09 8.45
CA GLY A 124 1.99 19.88 9.27
C GLY A 124 3.30 19.11 9.15
N THR A 125 3.92 19.08 7.97
CA THR A 125 5.17 18.34 7.73
C THR A 125 6.44 19.18 7.92
N GLY A 126 6.33 20.51 7.97
CA GLY A 126 7.49 21.42 7.97
C GLY A 126 8.30 21.40 6.67
N LYS A 127 7.76 20.87 5.57
CA LYS A 127 8.46 20.69 4.31
C LYS A 127 7.76 21.42 3.19
N TYR A 128 8.54 21.90 2.21
CA TYR A 128 7.97 22.44 0.98
C TYR A 128 7.24 21.33 0.21
N ILE A 129 5.98 21.56 -0.14
CA ILE A 129 5.19 20.67 -0.98
C ILE A 129 4.94 21.40 -2.29
N ARG A 130 5.01 20.70 -3.41
CA ARG A 130 4.70 21.21 -4.76
C ARG A 130 3.39 20.64 -5.30
N LYS A 131 3.11 19.37 -5.02
CA LYS A 131 1.95 18.63 -5.55
C LYS A 131 1.37 17.70 -4.51
N LEU A 132 0.07 17.46 -4.60
CA LEU A 132 -0.67 16.44 -3.86
C LEU A 132 -1.31 15.43 -4.83
N GLY A 133 -1.65 14.24 -4.34
CA GLY A 133 -2.45 13.29 -5.10
C GLY A 133 -2.62 11.93 -4.43
N ASN A 134 -3.25 11.01 -5.15
CA ASN A 134 -3.49 9.62 -4.78
C ASN A 134 -3.94 9.39 -3.32
N PRO A 135 -5.06 10.01 -2.90
CA PRO A 135 -5.60 9.74 -1.59
C PRO A 135 -6.17 8.32 -1.52
N VAL A 136 -6.03 7.72 -0.35
CA VAL A 136 -6.63 6.44 0.03
C VAL A 136 -7.16 6.59 1.44
N ILE A 137 -8.43 6.22 1.62
CA ILE A 137 -9.09 6.23 2.92
C ILE A 137 -9.47 4.80 3.33
N ALA A 138 -9.34 4.50 4.62
CA ALA A 138 -9.83 3.24 5.20
C ALA A 138 -10.20 3.38 6.67
N LEU A 139 -11.31 2.74 7.05
CA LEU A 139 -11.67 2.56 8.46
C LEU A 139 -10.92 1.36 9.05
N ALA A 140 -10.16 1.62 10.11
CA ALA A 140 -9.49 0.61 10.88
C ALA A 140 -10.45 -0.07 11.88
N PRO A 141 -10.17 -1.32 12.32
CA PRO A 141 -10.99 -2.05 13.29
C PRO A 141 -11.16 -1.35 14.65
N ASP A 142 -10.26 -0.43 14.99
CA ASP A 142 -10.30 0.40 16.19
C ASP A 142 -11.14 1.68 16.01
N ASN A 143 -11.93 1.76 14.93
CA ASN A 143 -12.77 2.89 14.56
C ASN A 143 -12.01 4.18 14.21
N ARG A 144 -10.70 4.11 13.96
CA ARG A 144 -9.95 5.25 13.41
C ARG A 144 -10.01 5.25 11.88
N LEU A 145 -10.32 6.41 11.30
CA LEU A 145 -10.23 6.61 9.87
C LEU A 145 -8.82 7.06 9.51
N TRP A 146 -8.19 6.31 8.61
CA TRP A 146 -6.88 6.61 8.09
C TRP A 146 -7.00 7.19 6.69
N LEU A 147 -6.38 8.35 6.48
CA LEU A 147 -6.17 8.94 5.17
C LEU A 147 -4.67 8.90 4.86
N PHE A 148 -4.32 8.22 3.79
CA PHE A 148 -2.99 8.24 3.21
C PHE A 148 -3.02 8.98 1.88
N TYR A 149 -2.06 9.86 1.63
CA TYR A 149 -1.99 10.57 0.36
C TYR A 149 -0.54 10.89 -0.02
N VAL A 150 -0.32 11.13 -1.30
CA VAL A 150 1.00 11.42 -1.84
C VAL A 150 1.25 12.92 -1.86
N SER A 151 2.46 13.32 -1.48
CA SER A 151 2.99 14.66 -1.76
C SER A 151 4.34 14.61 -2.46
N VAL A 152 4.62 15.62 -3.29
CA VAL A 152 5.90 15.78 -3.99
C VAL A 152 6.52 17.12 -3.61
N SER A 153 7.77 17.12 -3.13
CA SER A 153 8.50 18.36 -2.80
C SER A 153 9.36 18.87 -3.95
N VAL A 154 10.18 17.98 -4.54
CA VAL A 154 11.15 18.32 -5.58
C VAL A 154 11.06 17.32 -6.74
N GLY A 155 11.16 17.82 -7.97
CA GLY A 155 11.12 16.99 -9.19
C GLY A 155 9.70 16.57 -9.63
N GLY A 156 9.64 15.45 -10.35
CA GLY A 156 8.38 14.80 -10.75
C GLY A 156 7.86 13.84 -9.68
N TRP A 157 6.93 12.95 -10.03
CA TRP A 157 6.39 11.91 -9.13
C TRP A 157 7.46 10.96 -8.58
N ALA A 158 8.65 10.94 -9.18
CA ALA A 158 9.82 10.30 -8.60
C ALA A 158 10.12 10.81 -7.18
N GLY A 159 9.94 12.11 -6.89
CA GLY A 159 10.11 12.71 -5.55
C GLY A 159 8.93 12.53 -4.60
N SER A 160 8.04 11.57 -4.87
CA SER A 160 6.83 11.35 -4.06
C SER A 160 7.13 10.73 -2.70
N THR A 161 6.34 11.19 -1.74
CA THR A 161 6.35 10.79 -0.34
C THR A 161 4.92 10.54 0.10
N VAL A 162 4.74 9.67 1.09
CA VAL A 162 3.42 9.38 1.64
C VAL A 162 3.22 10.18 2.91
N ASN A 163 2.08 10.82 3.03
CA ASN A 163 1.60 11.42 4.27
C ASN A 163 0.44 10.62 4.82
N ALA A 164 0.28 10.67 6.14
CA ALA A 164 -0.85 10.11 6.85
C ALA A 164 -1.57 11.22 7.63
N MET A 165 -2.88 11.05 7.75
CA MET A 165 -3.77 11.77 8.64
C MET A 165 -4.72 10.76 9.26
N VAL A 166 -5.13 11.00 10.51
CA VAL A 166 -6.05 10.13 11.22
C VAL A 166 -7.21 10.93 11.79
N SER A 167 -8.41 10.34 11.75
CA SER A 167 -9.60 10.84 12.42
C SER A 167 -10.09 9.80 13.41
N SER A 168 -10.40 10.25 14.63
CA SER A 168 -10.99 9.46 15.71
C SER A 168 -12.50 9.69 15.87
N ASP A 169 -13.10 10.53 15.03
CA ASP A 169 -14.49 10.99 15.12
C ASP A 169 -15.26 10.81 13.80
N MET A 170 -14.95 9.74 13.07
CA MET A 170 -15.60 9.37 11.80
C MET A 170 -15.52 10.48 10.74
N GLY A 171 -14.39 11.18 10.70
CA GLY A 171 -14.00 12.13 9.67
C GLY A 171 -14.51 13.55 9.90
N ALA A 172 -15.06 13.86 11.09
CA ALA A 172 -15.47 15.21 11.44
C ALA A 172 -14.26 16.12 11.69
N SER A 173 -13.20 15.60 12.29
CA SER A 173 -11.92 16.26 12.44
C SER A 173 -10.77 15.32 12.13
N TRP A 174 -9.64 15.90 11.75
CA TRP A 174 -8.44 15.16 11.34
C TRP A 174 -7.21 15.72 12.03
N SER A 175 -6.27 14.83 12.35
CA SER A 175 -4.95 15.22 12.83
C SER A 175 -4.21 16.08 11.79
N PRO A 176 -3.21 16.87 12.21
CA PRO A 176 -2.23 17.43 11.29
C PRO A 176 -1.58 16.32 10.45
N PRO A 177 -1.23 16.58 9.18
CA PRO A 177 -0.57 15.59 8.34
C PRO A 177 0.88 15.40 8.75
N TRP A 178 1.32 14.15 8.82
CA TRP A 178 2.74 13.79 9.00
C TRP A 178 3.22 12.90 7.87
N GLN A 179 4.52 12.98 7.57
CA GLN A 179 5.12 12.21 6.49
C GLN A 179 5.64 10.86 7.00
N LEU A 180 5.31 9.78 6.29
CA LEU A 180 5.87 8.46 6.54
C LEU A 180 7.31 8.39 6.04
N VAL A 181 8.28 8.29 6.96
CA VAL A 181 9.72 8.24 6.63
C VAL A 181 10.14 6.81 6.33
N THR A 182 10.27 6.46 5.04
CA THR A 182 10.56 5.07 4.60
C THR A 182 12.04 4.76 4.41
N SER A 183 12.92 5.75 4.54
CA SER A 183 14.38 5.61 4.46
C SER A 183 15.08 6.85 5.04
N PRO A 184 16.17 6.67 5.81
CA PRO A 184 16.93 7.79 6.36
C PRO A 184 17.72 8.59 5.30
N PHE A 185 17.96 8.02 4.11
CA PHE A 185 18.82 8.66 3.09
C PHE A 185 18.04 9.22 1.90
N LEU A 186 16.98 8.54 1.44
CA LEU A 186 16.13 9.00 0.32
C LEU A 186 14.70 8.46 0.51
N ASN A 187 13.79 9.27 1.05
CA ASN A 187 12.36 8.97 1.09
C ASN A 187 11.71 9.41 -0.23
N ILE A 188 12.11 8.78 -1.33
CA ILE A 188 11.78 9.19 -2.69
C ILE A 188 11.05 8.04 -3.36
N SER A 189 9.97 8.37 -4.08
CA SER A 189 9.23 7.47 -4.95
C SER A 189 8.40 6.43 -4.22
N THR A 190 7.63 6.82 -3.21
CA THR A 190 6.63 5.92 -2.61
C THR A 190 5.23 6.45 -2.92
N LEU A 191 4.48 5.72 -3.73
CA LEU A 191 3.10 6.06 -4.08
C LEU A 191 2.14 5.03 -3.47
N VAL A 192 1.05 5.54 -2.89
CA VAL A 192 -0.07 4.75 -2.37
C VAL A 192 -1.22 4.84 -3.37
N ARG A 193 -1.97 3.75 -3.53
CA ARG A 193 -3.26 3.72 -4.26
C ARG A 193 -4.14 2.52 -3.92
N GLY A 194 -3.57 1.49 -3.29
CA GLY A 194 -4.34 0.40 -2.72
C GLY A 194 -4.80 0.72 -1.30
N ALA A 195 -6.01 0.27 -0.94
CA ALA A 195 -6.48 0.32 0.43
C ALA A 195 -5.47 -0.38 1.37
N PRO A 196 -5.19 0.19 2.56
CA PRO A 196 -4.40 -0.49 3.57
C PRO A 196 -5.07 -1.78 4.02
N VAL A 197 -4.26 -2.69 4.55
CA VAL A 197 -4.72 -3.94 5.17
C VAL A 197 -4.38 -3.86 6.65
N PHE A 198 -5.38 -4.05 7.51
CA PHE A 198 -5.20 -4.04 8.95
C PHE A 198 -4.86 -5.42 9.48
N HIS A 199 -4.02 -5.46 10.50
CA HIS A 199 -3.61 -6.68 11.19
C HIS A 199 -4.26 -6.78 12.57
N THR A 200 -4.28 -7.99 13.12
CA THR A 200 -4.94 -8.30 14.41
C THR A 200 -4.31 -7.60 15.61
N ASP A 201 -3.08 -7.13 15.48
CA ASP A 201 -2.36 -6.35 16.49
C ASP A 201 -2.54 -4.83 16.33
N GLY A 202 -3.39 -4.39 15.39
CA GLY A 202 -3.62 -2.97 15.08
C GLY A 202 -2.58 -2.38 14.12
N SER A 203 -1.52 -3.12 13.76
CA SER A 203 -0.57 -2.66 12.75
C SER A 203 -1.22 -2.51 11.38
N ILE A 204 -0.61 -1.69 10.52
CA ILE A 204 -1.16 -1.32 9.21
C ILE A 204 -0.21 -1.74 8.10
N GLY A 205 -0.73 -2.53 7.17
CA GLY A 205 -0.06 -2.90 5.93
C GLY A 205 -0.44 -1.98 4.78
N LEU A 206 0.46 -1.10 4.35
CA LEU A 206 0.20 -0.19 3.25
C LEU A 206 0.86 -0.68 1.96
N PRO A 207 0.09 -1.10 0.93
CA PRO A 207 0.66 -1.43 -0.37
C PRO A 207 1.10 -0.15 -1.08
N VAL A 208 2.40 -0.02 -1.30
CA VAL A 208 3.01 1.11 -1.99
C VAL A 208 3.76 0.64 -3.23
N TYR A 209 4.06 1.56 -4.14
CA TYR A 209 4.89 1.24 -5.30
C TYR A 209 5.91 2.33 -5.56
N HIS A 210 7.06 1.87 -6.04
CA HIS A 210 8.20 2.69 -6.39
C HIS A 210 8.26 2.92 -7.89
N GLU A 211 8.50 4.16 -8.31
CA GLU A 211 8.51 4.59 -9.72
C GLU A 211 9.89 5.07 -10.21
N PHE A 212 10.84 5.40 -9.32
CA PHE A 212 12.18 5.87 -9.69
C PHE A 212 13.17 4.70 -9.86
N LEU A 213 13.86 4.64 -11.01
CA LEU A 213 14.82 3.60 -11.44
C LEU A 213 14.31 2.14 -11.50
N GLY A 214 13.00 1.93 -11.38
CA GLY A 214 12.36 0.62 -11.57
C GLY A 214 10.97 0.61 -10.95
N LYS A 215 10.01 -0.02 -11.62
CA LYS A 215 8.63 -0.16 -11.13
C LYS A 215 8.51 -1.44 -10.30
N PHE A 216 8.47 -1.33 -8.98
CA PHE A 216 8.26 -2.48 -8.09
C PHE A 216 7.30 -2.15 -6.94
N ALA A 217 6.55 -3.17 -6.54
CA ALA A 217 5.61 -3.07 -5.43
C ALA A 217 6.34 -3.33 -4.12
N GLU A 218 6.11 -2.46 -3.14
CA GLU A 218 6.59 -2.57 -1.77
C GLU A 218 5.38 -2.63 -0.82
N TYR A 219 5.64 -3.11 0.39
CA TYR A 219 4.68 -3.17 1.46
C TYR A 219 5.29 -2.45 2.65
N LEU A 220 4.71 -1.31 3.04
CA LEU A 220 5.08 -0.66 4.28
C LEU A 220 4.30 -1.33 5.41
N TYR A 221 5.01 -1.70 6.45
CA TYR A 221 4.43 -2.17 7.69
C TYR A 221 4.54 -1.07 8.72
N LEU A 222 3.40 -0.53 9.12
CA LEU A 222 3.28 0.57 10.05
C LEU A 222 2.81 0.06 11.41
N SER A 223 3.23 0.72 12.48
CA SER A 223 2.67 0.52 13.82
C SER A 223 1.19 0.90 13.85
N ALA A 224 0.50 0.57 14.95
CA ALA A 224 -0.86 1.03 15.18
C ALA A 224 -0.98 2.56 15.18
N ASP A 225 0.11 3.29 15.45
CA ASP A 225 0.15 4.75 15.47
C ASP A 225 0.66 5.36 14.16
N GLY A 226 0.92 4.52 13.13
CA GLY A 226 1.33 4.98 11.80
C GLY A 226 2.82 5.28 11.68
N GLU A 227 3.65 4.80 12.61
CA GLU A 227 5.12 4.83 12.48
C GLU A 227 5.59 3.74 11.52
N VAL A 228 6.56 4.01 10.66
CA VAL A 228 7.10 3.02 9.72
C VAL A 228 8.01 2.05 10.49
N ILE A 229 7.58 0.79 10.64
CA ILE A 229 8.35 -0.27 11.32
C ILE A 229 9.28 -0.97 10.33
N ASP A 230 8.74 -1.40 9.18
CA ASP A 230 9.50 -2.20 8.21
C ASP A 230 8.98 -1.98 6.78
N LYS A 231 9.79 -2.39 5.80
CA LYS A 231 9.50 -2.28 4.38
C LYS A 231 9.89 -3.55 3.64
N PHE A 232 8.90 -4.20 3.03
CA PHE A 232 9.08 -5.45 2.30
C PHE A 232 8.95 -5.24 0.80
N ARG A 233 9.86 -5.83 0.03
CA ARG A 233 9.76 -5.86 -1.44
C ARG A 233 8.94 -7.07 -1.88
N ILE A 234 7.81 -6.83 -2.55
CA ILE A 234 6.89 -7.92 -2.98
C ILE A 234 7.38 -8.59 -4.27
N SER A 235 8.24 -7.95 -5.07
CA SER A 235 8.69 -8.47 -6.37
C SER A 235 10.21 -8.51 -6.58
N ARG A 236 10.74 -9.65 -7.07
CA ARG A 236 12.16 -9.84 -7.45
C ARG A 236 12.51 -9.43 -8.90
N GLY A 237 11.58 -8.89 -9.69
CA GLY A 237 11.78 -8.55 -11.11
C GLY A 237 12.04 -7.07 -11.40
N LYS A 238 12.81 -6.76 -12.46
CA LYS A 238 13.16 -5.39 -12.92
C LYS A 238 12.12 -4.74 -13.85
N LYS A 239 11.03 -5.43 -14.24
CA LYS A 239 9.99 -4.89 -15.13
C LYS A 239 8.60 -5.36 -14.72
N LEU A 240 7.81 -4.46 -14.15
CA LEU A 240 6.35 -4.59 -14.07
C LEU A 240 5.72 -3.25 -14.46
N PRO A 241 4.68 -3.23 -15.31
CA PRO A 241 3.85 -2.05 -15.47
C PRO A 241 3.21 -1.71 -14.11
N ALA A 242 3.41 -0.48 -13.65
CA ALA A 242 2.80 0.06 -12.45
C ALA A 242 1.32 0.31 -12.73
N ALA A 243 0.49 -0.71 -12.53
CA ALA A 243 -0.95 -0.54 -12.62
C ALA A 243 -1.64 -1.46 -11.61
N HIS A 244 -2.33 -0.82 -10.67
CA HIS A 244 -3.44 -1.33 -9.86
C HIS A 244 -3.22 -2.71 -9.21
N ARG A 245 -2.91 -2.69 -7.91
CA ARG A 245 -2.90 -3.89 -7.09
C ARG A 245 -3.87 -3.74 -5.92
N ARG A 246 -4.91 -4.59 -5.90
CA ARG A 246 -5.80 -4.76 -4.74
C ARG A 246 -5.22 -5.92 -3.93
N THR A 247 -4.91 -5.66 -2.67
CA THR A 247 -4.49 -6.70 -1.73
C THR A 247 -5.72 -7.27 -1.06
N VAL A 248 -5.86 -8.59 -1.08
CA VAL A 248 -6.92 -9.30 -0.34
C VAL A 248 -6.22 -10.25 0.63
N GLY A 249 -6.44 -10.05 1.92
CA GLY A 249 -6.00 -10.99 2.95
C GLY A 249 -6.80 -12.28 2.83
N ARG A 250 -6.11 -13.44 2.84
CA ARG A 250 -6.77 -14.76 2.89
C ARG A 250 -6.78 -15.27 4.34
N PRO A 251 -7.93 -15.72 4.86
CA PRO A 251 -8.09 -15.99 6.29
C PRO A 251 -7.31 -17.20 6.83
N THR A 252 -6.76 -18.09 5.99
CA THR A 252 -6.18 -19.36 6.48
C THR A 252 -4.67 -19.53 6.34
N ARG A 253 -3.93 -18.56 5.81
CA ARG A 253 -2.45 -18.51 5.90
C ARG A 253 -2.00 -17.06 5.88
N ARG A 254 -0.81 -16.75 6.45
CA ARG A 254 -0.08 -15.47 6.38
C ARG A 254 0.30 -15.01 4.95
N SER A 255 -0.49 -15.38 3.95
CA SER A 255 -0.27 -15.20 2.53
C SER A 255 -1.09 -14.02 2.02
N LEU A 256 -0.38 -13.01 1.54
CA LEU A 256 -0.93 -11.90 0.76
C LEU A 256 -1.28 -12.39 -0.64
N ALA A 257 -2.55 -12.28 -1.05
CA ALA A 257 -2.91 -12.40 -2.45
C ALA A 257 -2.96 -11.00 -3.07
N ALA A 258 -2.13 -10.79 -4.09
CA ALA A 258 -2.05 -9.53 -4.80
C ALA A 258 -2.57 -9.69 -6.22
N LEU A 259 -3.70 -9.05 -6.53
CA LEU A 259 -4.27 -9.07 -7.88
C LEU A 259 -3.67 -7.91 -8.69
N CYS A 260 -2.85 -8.21 -9.69
CA CYS A 260 -2.33 -7.23 -10.65
C CYS A 260 -3.25 -7.11 -11.86
N ARG A 261 -3.62 -5.89 -12.23
CA ARG A 261 -4.16 -5.62 -13.57
C ARG A 261 -2.98 -5.42 -14.54
N ARG A 262 -2.99 -6.09 -15.69
CA ARG A 262 -2.11 -5.73 -16.81
C ARG A 262 -2.83 -4.68 -17.64
N ASP A 263 -2.22 -3.52 -17.85
CA ASP A 263 -2.64 -2.63 -18.93
C ASP A 263 -2.20 -3.25 -20.26
N VAL A 264 -3.19 -3.51 -21.12
CA VAL A 264 -3.00 -3.92 -22.52
C VAL A 264 -3.36 -2.71 -23.37
N SER A 265 -2.47 -2.32 -24.28
CA SER A 265 -2.70 -1.27 -25.29
C SER A 265 -4.02 -1.49 -26.04
N PRO A 266 -4.67 -0.42 -26.54
CA PRO A 266 -6.06 -0.46 -26.96
C PRO A 266 -6.26 -1.34 -28.19
N GLY A 267 -6.93 -2.47 -27.98
CA GLY A 267 -7.31 -3.42 -29.02
C GLY A 267 -7.97 -4.65 -28.40
N THR A 268 -9.29 -4.70 -28.44
CA THR A 268 -10.17 -5.82 -28.02
C THR A 268 -10.02 -6.30 -26.57
N GLY A 269 -10.86 -5.75 -25.69
CA GLY A 269 -10.95 -6.16 -24.29
C GLY A 269 -11.63 -7.53 -24.12
N GLN A 270 -10.88 -8.51 -23.60
CA GLN A 270 -11.43 -9.62 -22.82
C GLN A 270 -10.54 -9.86 -21.58
N PRO A 271 -11.10 -9.91 -20.36
CA PRO A 271 -10.35 -10.29 -19.17
C PRO A 271 -9.98 -11.79 -19.22
N TYR A 272 -8.68 -12.09 -19.23
CA TYR A 272 -8.19 -13.46 -19.13
C TYR A 272 -8.45 -14.04 -17.73
N ARG A 273 -9.49 -14.86 -17.60
CA ARG A 273 -9.79 -15.67 -16.42
C ARG A 273 -9.09 -17.03 -16.56
N ARG A 274 -7.98 -17.25 -15.84
CA ARG A 274 -7.34 -18.57 -15.80
C ARG A 274 -8.31 -19.57 -15.12
N ARG A 275 -8.73 -20.62 -15.84
CA ARG A 275 -9.63 -21.66 -15.31
C ARG A 275 -8.91 -22.50 -14.25
N ARG A 276 -9.71 -23.00 -13.31
CA ARG A 276 -9.34 -23.82 -12.14
C ARG A 276 -8.57 -25.11 -12.48
N SER A 277 -8.62 -25.59 -13.73
CA SER A 277 -8.04 -26.86 -14.19
C SER A 277 -6.53 -26.85 -14.44
N ASP A 278 -5.90 -25.68 -14.59
CA ASP A 278 -4.46 -25.60 -14.91
C ASP A 278 -3.58 -25.50 -13.65
N LEU A 279 -4.18 -25.22 -12.50
CA LEU A 279 -3.50 -25.16 -11.20
C LEU A 279 -3.34 -26.54 -10.55
N GLU A 280 -4.20 -27.51 -10.88
CA GLU A 280 -4.10 -28.88 -10.33
C GLU A 280 -3.02 -29.70 -11.06
N ARG A 281 -2.76 -29.42 -12.35
CA ARG A 281 -1.71 -30.12 -13.12
C ARG A 281 -0.28 -29.72 -12.72
N ALA A 282 -0.10 -28.53 -12.13
CA ALA A 282 1.19 -28.09 -11.61
C ALA A 282 1.46 -28.62 -10.18
N ALA A 283 0.43 -29.06 -9.46
CA ALA A 283 0.57 -29.59 -8.09
C ALA A 283 0.89 -31.10 -8.06
N THR A 284 0.60 -31.84 -9.13
CA THR A 284 0.90 -33.29 -9.22
C THR A 284 2.26 -33.63 -9.83
N ALA A 285 3.04 -32.64 -10.28
CA ALA A 285 4.37 -32.86 -10.85
C ALA A 285 5.52 -32.81 -9.82
N ASP A 286 5.23 -32.47 -8.56
CA ASP A 286 6.24 -32.25 -7.51
C ASP A 286 6.21 -33.33 -6.41
N THR A 287 5.69 -34.52 -6.72
CA THR A 287 5.66 -35.66 -5.79
C THR A 287 6.15 -36.95 -6.46
N GLN A 288 7.36 -36.92 -7.02
CA GLN A 288 8.17 -38.12 -7.19
C GLN A 288 9.64 -37.80 -6.90
N GLN A 289 10.05 -38.02 -5.65
CA GLN A 289 11.45 -38.17 -5.30
C GLN A 289 11.93 -39.57 -5.73
N PRO A 290 13.15 -39.71 -6.26
CA PRO A 290 13.65 -40.96 -6.83
C PRO A 290 14.07 -41.95 -5.74
N GLN A 291 13.50 -43.15 -5.77
CA GLN A 291 14.03 -44.30 -5.03
C GLN A 291 15.33 -44.78 -5.70
N LEU A 292 16.44 -44.58 -5.00
CA LEU A 292 17.70 -45.28 -5.24
C LEU A 292 17.49 -46.78 -4.97
N VAL A 293 17.58 -47.61 -6.01
CA VAL A 293 17.82 -49.05 -5.85
C VAL A 293 19.04 -49.43 -6.69
N ALA A 294 20.14 -49.70 -6.00
CA ALA A 294 21.31 -50.35 -6.54
C ALA A 294 21.02 -51.85 -6.76
N GLY A 295 21.35 -52.41 -7.94
CA GLY A 295 21.14 -53.83 -8.17
C GLY A 295 21.54 -54.37 -9.54
N ARG A 296 22.83 -54.69 -9.68
CA ARG A 296 23.42 -55.79 -10.50
C ARG A 296 23.08 -55.88 -12.00
N ARG A 297 24.13 -55.62 -12.79
CA ARG A 297 24.34 -56.23 -14.12
C ARG A 297 24.31 -57.76 -14.04
N ARG A 298 23.58 -58.40 -14.96
CA ARG A 298 23.95 -59.69 -15.55
C ARG A 298 23.82 -59.61 -17.07
N ARG A 299 24.90 -60.01 -17.74
CA ARG A 299 24.97 -60.37 -19.17
C ARG A 299 24.20 -61.67 -19.41
N THR A 300 23.70 -61.80 -20.65
CA THR A 300 23.45 -62.98 -21.51
C THR A 300 22.08 -62.81 -22.19
N GLY A 301 21.91 -63.02 -23.50
CA GLY A 301 22.81 -63.44 -24.57
C GLY A 301 22.36 -62.84 -25.90
#